data_AF-A0A7T7L2G8-F1
#
_entry.id   AF-A0A7T7L2G8-F1
#
_cell.length_a   1.000
_cell.length_b   1.000
_cell.length_c   1.000
_cell.angle_alpha   90.00
_cell.angle_beta   90.00
_cell.angle_gamma   90.00
#
_symmetry.space_group_name_H-M   'P 1'
#
loop_
_entity.id
_entity.type
_entity.pdbx_description
1 polymer ?
#
loop_
_entity_poly.entity_id
_entity_poly.type
_entity_poly.pdbx_seq_one_letter_code
_entity_poly.pdbx_strand_id
1 'polypeptide(L)'
;MTDLHDWITQQVEQRQREAREGRLLLDEEGRYLQHAPVDDPAAALRRCDADRRVLARHTPHSSGSTNCVVRCQRAHHGLQVCNHDGHHWPCDDITDLATAHGWIGDTSNSKEQA
;
A
#
# COMPACT_ATOMS: atom_id res chain seq x y z
N MET A 1 -3.03 -14.03 4.84
CA MET A 1 -3.14 -13.18 3.64
C MET A 1 -2.74 -11.79 4.10
N THR A 2 -1.64 -11.24 3.60
CA THR A 2 -1.18 -9.89 3.95
C THR A 2 -2.23 -8.89 3.47
N ASP A 3 -2.63 -7.92 4.30
CA ASP A 3 -3.57 -6.88 3.88
C ASP A 3 -2.97 -6.08 2.71
N LEU A 4 -3.80 -5.55 1.82
CA LEU A 4 -3.33 -4.79 0.67
C LEU A 4 -2.46 -3.59 1.11
N HIS A 5 -2.83 -2.95 2.21
CA HIS A 5 -2.05 -1.84 2.80
C HIS A 5 -0.66 -2.28 3.27
N ASP A 6 -0.58 -3.41 3.95
CA ASP A 6 0.69 -3.99 4.40
C ASP A 6 1.58 -4.35 3.19
N TRP A 7 0.99 -4.89 2.12
CA TRP A 7 1.73 -5.20 0.89
C TRP A 7 2.29 -3.92 0.24
N ILE A 8 1.49 -2.87 0.06
CA ILE A 8 1.98 -1.59 -0.51
C ILE A 8 3.06 -0.99 0.39
N THR A 9 2.89 -1.07 1.71
CA THR A 9 3.89 -0.59 2.68
C THR A 9 5.24 -1.28 2.44
N GLN A 10 5.25 -2.60 2.26
CA GLN A 10 6.47 -3.34 1.95
C GLN A 10 7.09 -2.91 0.61
N GLN A 11 6.29 -2.64 -0.43
CA GLN A 11 6.79 -2.16 -1.72
C GLN A 11 7.46 -0.78 -1.60
N VAL A 12 6.84 0.14 -0.85
CA VAL A 12 7.39 1.48 -0.61
C VAL A 12 8.70 1.40 0.18
N GLU A 13 8.77 0.54 1.19
CA GLU A 13 9.99 0.32 1.96
C GLU A 13 11.12 -0.29 1.13
N GLN A 14 10.79 -1.27 0.27
CA GLN A 14 11.76 -1.86 -0.65
C GLN A 14 12.32 -0.81 -1.61
N ARG A 15 11.48 0.00 -2.27
CA ARG A 15 11.93 1.07 -3.17
C ARG A 15 12.75 2.14 -2.44
N GLN A 16 12.39 2.47 -1.21
CA GLN A 16 13.16 3.39 -0.39
C GLN A 16 14.55 2.84 -0.07
N ARG A 17 14.67 1.54 0.19
CA ARG A 17 15.97 0.87 0.40
C ARG A 17 16.81 0.92 -0.88
N GLU A 18 16.23 0.54 -2.01
CA GLU A 18 16.90 0.58 -3.31
C GLU A 18 17.36 2.00 -3.67
N ALA A 19 16.58 3.03 -3.38
CA ALA A 19 16.97 4.42 -3.63
C ALA A 19 18.14 4.88 -2.74
N ARG A 20 18.29 4.33 -1.52
CA ARG A 20 19.36 4.70 -0.58
C ARG A 20 20.63 3.90 -0.79
N GLU A 21 20.48 2.61 -1.01
CA GLU A 21 21.57 1.63 -1.01
C GLU A 21 21.95 1.21 -2.44
N GLY A 22 21.07 1.44 -3.41
CA GLY A 22 21.11 0.89 -4.76
C GLY A 22 20.30 -0.39 -4.89
N ARG A 23 19.93 -0.75 -6.11
CA ARG A 23 19.22 -2.00 -6.40
C ARG A 23 20.17 -3.17 -6.30
N LEU A 24 19.76 -4.21 -5.59
CA LEU A 24 20.57 -5.40 -5.40
C LEU A 24 20.71 -6.18 -6.72
N LEU A 25 21.95 -6.37 -7.16
CA LEU A 25 22.27 -7.25 -8.30
C LEU A 25 22.72 -8.60 -7.79
N LEU A 26 22.08 -9.65 -8.31
CA LEU A 26 22.42 -11.04 -8.06
C LEU A 26 23.07 -11.65 -9.31
N ASP A 27 23.96 -12.62 -9.13
CA ASP A 27 24.42 -13.47 -10.23
C ASP A 27 23.35 -14.49 -10.66
N GLU A 28 23.67 -15.30 -11.66
CA GLU A 28 22.76 -16.33 -12.18
C GLU A 28 22.42 -17.40 -11.12
N GLU A 29 23.26 -17.56 -10.10
CA GLU A 29 23.04 -18.45 -8.95
C GLU A 29 22.34 -17.77 -7.76
N GLY A 30 21.95 -16.50 -7.88
CA GLY A 30 21.27 -15.74 -6.83
C GLY A 30 22.19 -15.24 -5.71
N ARG A 31 23.50 -15.18 -5.93
CA ARG A 31 24.48 -14.62 -4.97
C ARG A 31 24.62 -13.12 -5.18
N TYR A 32 24.79 -12.40 -4.08
CA TYR A 32 25.01 -10.96 -4.08
C TYR A 32 26.29 -10.58 -4.84
N LEU A 33 26.16 -9.68 -5.80
CA LEU A 33 27.28 -9.06 -6.51
C LEU A 33 27.59 -7.69 -5.93
N GLN A 34 26.66 -6.76 -6.09
CA GLN A 34 26.79 -5.37 -5.68
C GLN A 34 25.42 -4.67 -5.69
N HIS A 35 25.37 -3.46 -5.15
CA HIS A 35 24.27 -2.55 -5.40
C HIS A 35 24.50 -1.75 -6.69
N ALA A 36 23.50 -1.74 -7.58
CA ALA A 36 23.45 -0.87 -8.75
C ALA A 36 22.85 0.49 -8.37
N PRO A 37 23.45 1.61 -8.83
CA PRO A 37 22.86 2.92 -8.61
C PRO A 37 21.48 3.03 -9.28
N VAL A 38 20.56 3.72 -8.62
CA VAL A 38 19.27 4.11 -9.20
C VAL A 38 19.47 5.44 -9.93
N ASP A 39 18.84 5.63 -11.09
CA ASP A 39 19.07 6.78 -11.97
C ASP A 39 18.80 8.14 -11.28
N ASP A 40 17.71 8.26 -10.53
CA ASP A 40 17.40 9.44 -9.71
C ASP A 40 16.91 9.01 -8.31
N PRO A 41 17.83 8.79 -7.36
CA PRO A 41 17.48 8.35 -6.01
C PRO A 41 16.69 9.41 -5.24
N ALA A 42 16.91 10.70 -5.54
CA ALA A 42 16.19 11.78 -4.89
C ALA A 42 14.72 11.84 -5.32
N ALA A 43 14.43 11.64 -6.61
CA ALA A 43 13.07 11.52 -7.09
C ALA A 43 12.37 10.28 -6.53
N ALA A 44 13.07 9.13 -6.48
CA ALA A 44 12.54 7.91 -5.90
C ALA A 44 12.16 8.09 -4.42
N LEU A 45 13.01 8.74 -3.62
CA LEU A 45 12.72 9.05 -2.22
C LEU A 45 11.53 10.01 -2.06
N ARG A 46 11.44 11.06 -2.89
CA ARG A 46 10.28 11.97 -2.87
C ARG A 46 8.98 11.24 -3.19
N ARG A 47 9.01 10.27 -4.12
CA ARG A 47 7.84 9.45 -4.44
C ARG A 47 7.48 8.52 -3.29
N CYS A 48 8.46 7.85 -2.67
CA CYS A 48 8.22 7.02 -1.49
C CYS A 48 7.57 7.83 -0.35
N ASP A 49 8.06 9.05 -0.10
CA ASP A 49 7.46 9.96 0.90
C ASP A 49 6.02 10.38 0.53
N ALA A 50 5.70 10.52 -0.76
CA ALA A 50 4.35 10.81 -1.21
C ALA A 50 3.43 9.60 -0.99
N ASP A 51 3.88 8.41 -1.38
CA ASP A 51 3.14 7.15 -1.22
C ASP A 51 2.89 6.85 0.28
N ARG A 52 3.89 7.05 1.16
CA ARG A 52 3.73 6.93 2.62
C ARG A 52 2.66 7.87 3.18
N ARG A 53 2.53 9.09 2.64
CA ARG A 53 1.49 10.03 3.07
C ARG A 53 0.11 9.58 2.64
N VAL A 54 -0.02 8.94 1.47
CA VAL A 54 -1.30 8.32 1.06
C VAL A 54 -1.64 7.17 2.01
N LEU A 55 -0.72 6.23 2.23
CA LEU A 55 -0.93 5.12 3.17
C LEU A 55 -1.26 5.57 4.60
N ALA A 56 -0.61 6.63 5.08
CA ALA A 56 -0.89 7.16 6.43
C ALA A 56 -2.26 7.82 6.54
N ARG A 57 -2.77 8.43 5.45
CA ARG A 57 -4.11 9.03 5.42
C ARG A 57 -5.20 7.97 5.25
N HIS A 58 -4.98 7.00 4.37
CA HIS A 58 -5.94 5.97 4.01
C HIS A 58 -5.68 4.71 4.82
N THR A 59 -6.49 4.50 5.84
CA THR A 59 -6.42 3.32 6.72
C THR A 59 -7.78 2.64 6.80
N PRO A 60 -7.83 1.31 6.97
CA PRO A 60 -9.09 0.61 7.16
C PRO A 60 -9.71 1.04 8.48
N HIS A 61 -11.01 1.24 8.48
CA HIS A 61 -11.77 1.44 9.70
C HIS A 61 -11.77 0.13 10.49
N SER A 62 -11.33 0.14 11.76
CA SER A 62 -11.31 -1.07 12.58
C SER A 62 -12.73 -1.58 12.82
N SER A 63 -13.05 -2.75 12.27
CA SER A 63 -14.31 -3.45 12.54
C SER A 63 -14.29 -3.97 13.97
N GLY A 64 -15.19 -3.48 14.84
CA GLY A 64 -15.31 -3.93 16.23
C GLY A 64 -15.34 -2.81 17.27
N SER A 65 -15.05 -1.58 16.87
CA SER A 65 -15.28 -0.42 17.73
C SER A 65 -16.72 0.07 17.54
N THR A 66 -17.57 -0.08 18.56
CA THR A 66 -18.85 0.65 18.69
C THR A 66 -18.65 2.18 18.73
N ASN A 67 -17.39 2.64 18.81
CA ASN A 67 -16.98 4.03 18.67
C ASN A 67 -16.12 4.21 17.41
N CYS A 68 -16.75 4.55 16.28
CA CYS A 68 -16.05 5.25 15.20
C CYS A 68 -15.28 6.43 15.82
N VAL A 69 -13.94 6.35 15.89
CA VAL A 69 -13.08 7.32 16.61
C VAL A 69 -12.98 8.65 15.85
N VAL A 70 -13.31 8.62 14.57
CA VAL A 70 -13.53 9.80 13.73
C VAL A 70 -15.03 9.84 13.45
N ARG A 71 -15.65 11.02 13.51
CA ARG A 71 -17.08 11.26 13.28
C ARG A 71 -17.57 10.64 11.96
N CYS A 72 -17.81 9.32 11.94
CA CYS A 72 -18.49 8.66 10.84
C CYS A 72 -19.88 9.28 10.78
N GLN A 73 -20.15 10.06 9.74
CA GLN A 73 -21.46 10.69 9.57
C GLN A 73 -22.56 9.64 9.30
N ARG A 74 -22.20 8.37 9.09
CA ARG A 74 -23.11 7.26 8.82
C ARG A 74 -22.69 5.99 9.56
N ALA A 75 -23.68 5.18 9.93
CA ALA A 75 -23.45 3.84 10.44
C ALA A 75 -22.89 2.96 9.31
N HIS A 76 -21.68 2.46 9.46
CA HIS A 76 -21.10 1.48 8.54
C HIS A 76 -21.61 0.10 8.98
N HIS A 77 -22.72 -0.35 8.39
CA HIS A 77 -23.45 -1.59 8.72
C HIS A 77 -22.64 -2.87 8.44
N GLY A 78 -21.51 -3.07 9.14
CA GLY A 78 -20.61 -4.21 8.93
C GLY A 78 -19.68 -4.09 7.72
N LEU A 79 -19.65 -2.92 7.05
CA LEU A 79 -18.75 -2.65 5.93
C LEU A 79 -17.40 -2.10 6.40
N GLN A 80 -16.31 -2.66 5.89
CA GLN A 80 -14.97 -2.07 5.99
C GLN A 80 -14.91 -0.84 5.08
N VAL A 81 -14.55 0.31 5.66
CA VAL A 81 -14.44 1.60 4.93
C VAL A 81 -13.10 2.25 5.19
N CYS A 82 -12.68 3.15 4.30
CA CYS A 82 -11.50 3.98 4.52
C CYS A 82 -11.79 5.14 5.49
N ASN A 83 -10.88 5.39 6.44
CA ASN A 83 -11.00 6.53 7.37
C ASN A 83 -10.80 7.91 6.71
N HIS A 84 -10.28 7.98 5.49
CA HIS A 84 -10.02 9.24 4.79
C HIS A 84 -11.23 9.76 4.01
N ASP A 85 -11.75 8.92 3.13
CA ASP A 85 -12.78 9.27 2.15
C ASP A 85 -14.16 8.65 2.48
N GLY A 86 -14.22 7.68 3.41
CA GLY A 86 -15.45 6.97 3.78
C GLY A 86 -15.95 5.98 2.74
N HIS A 87 -15.20 5.71 1.66
CA HIS A 87 -15.51 4.72 0.64
C HIS A 87 -15.22 3.29 1.14
N HIS A 88 -15.71 2.30 0.40
CA HIS A 88 -15.42 0.89 0.69
C HIS A 88 -13.90 0.65 0.70
N TRP A 89 -13.43 -0.15 1.65
CA TRP A 89 -12.02 -0.52 1.75
C TRP A 89 -11.72 -1.79 0.94
N PRO A 90 -10.61 -1.86 0.18
CA PRO A 90 -9.69 -0.76 -0.14
C PRO A 90 -10.37 0.26 -1.06
N CYS A 91 -10.12 1.55 -0.82
CA CYS A 91 -10.66 2.62 -1.65
C CYS A 91 -9.86 2.80 -2.95
N ASP A 92 -10.37 3.62 -3.86
CA ASP A 92 -9.78 3.85 -5.19
C ASP A 92 -8.32 4.35 -5.08
N ASP A 93 -8.04 5.29 -4.17
CA ASP A 93 -6.67 5.81 -3.98
C ASP A 93 -5.67 4.72 -3.54
N ILE A 94 -6.10 3.78 -2.69
CA ILE A 94 -5.27 2.64 -2.28
C ILE A 94 -5.11 1.64 -3.41
N THR A 95 -6.16 1.42 -4.21
CA THR A 95 -6.15 0.50 -5.34
C THR A 95 -5.24 1.03 -6.46
N ASP A 96 -5.38 2.30 -6.81
CA ASP A 96 -4.52 3.00 -7.78
C ASP A 96 -3.06 3.00 -7.34
N LEU A 97 -2.82 3.22 -6.04
CA LEU A 97 -1.47 3.13 -5.49
C LEU A 97 -0.90 1.71 -5.61
N ALA A 98 -1.70 0.68 -5.32
CA ALA A 98 -1.28 -0.71 -5.49
C ALA A 98 -0.93 -1.02 -6.96
N THR A 99 -1.79 -0.59 -7.90
CA THR A 99 -1.55 -0.75 -9.34
C THR A 99 -0.28 -0.04 -9.80
N ALA A 100 0.01 1.15 -9.27
CA ALA A 100 1.26 1.87 -9.55
C ALA A 100 2.53 1.13 -9.07
N HIS A 101 2.40 0.25 -8.07
CA HIS A 101 3.45 -0.66 -7.60
C HIS A 101 3.45 -2.03 -8.29
N GLY A 102 2.55 -2.25 -9.26
CA GLY A 102 2.49 -3.49 -10.05
C GLY A 102 1.56 -4.55 -9.50
N TRP A 103 0.63 -4.19 -8.62
CA TRP A 103 -0.45 -5.10 -8.20
C TRP A 103 -1.39 -5.39 -9.38
N ILE A 104 -1.52 -6.67 -9.73
CA ILE A 104 -2.45 -7.19 -10.77
C ILE A 104 -3.49 -8.12 -10.12
N GLY A 105 -3.75 -7.96 -8.82
CA GLY A 105 -4.75 -8.76 -8.12
C GLY A 105 -6.17 -8.39 -8.55
N ASP A 106 -7.00 -9.41 -8.71
CA ASP A 106 -8.42 -9.30 -9.00
C ASP A 106 -9.14 -8.64 -7.81
N THR A 107 -9.74 -7.46 -8.00
CA THR A 107 -10.66 -6.86 -7.01
C THR A 107 -11.96 -7.67 -6.86
N SER A 108 -12.09 -8.77 -7.62
CA SER A 108 -13.26 -9.64 -7.73
C SER A 108 -13.19 -10.83 -6.76
N ASN A 109 -13.03 -10.64 -5.45
CA ASN A 109 -13.28 -11.74 -4.52
C ASN A 109 -13.92 -11.33 -3.20
N SER A 110 -15.01 -10.55 -3.29
CA SER A 110 -15.94 -10.33 -2.17
C SER A 110 -17.41 -10.45 -2.58
N LYS A 111 -17.70 -11.05 -3.75
CA LYS A 111 -19.09 -11.26 -4.23
C LYS A 111 -19.53 -12.72 -4.35
N GLU A 112 -18.71 -13.72 -4.01
CA GLU A 112 -19.15 -15.12 -3.93
C GLU A 112 -19.29 -15.58 -2.47
N GLN A 113 -20.34 -15.09 -1.81
CA GLN A 113 -21.05 -15.85 -0.78
C GLN A 113 -22.55 -15.55 -0.95
N ALA A 114 -23.21 -16.36 -1.76
CA ALA A 114 -24.65 -16.50 -1.84
C ALA A 114 -24.99 -17.99 -1.73
#